data_AF-A0A0Q7PKM3-F1
#
_entry.id   AF-A0A0Q7PKM3-F1
#
_cell.length_a   1.000
_cell.length_b   1.000
_cell.length_c   1.000
_cell.angle_alpha   90.00
_cell.angle_beta   90.00
_cell.angle_gamma   90.00
#
_symmetry.space_group_name_H-M   'P 1'
#
loop_
_entity.id
_entity.type
_entity.pdbx_description
1 polymer ?
#
loop_
_entity_poly.entity_id
_entity_poly.type
_entity_poly.pdbx_seq_one_letter_code
_entity_poly.pdbx_strand_id
1 'polypeptide(L)'
;MPTQQVESIRGRFERLPTREHAAGATAGSIAISHRWVAEKKGRRRSTGRWYRISAEESGGSIFRVLTFDPTLSYGGAQGDLVIDWAGWLVLTDYAEDTGAGLALEFRRARWWHYPRIAVTHPDPVSRVALRVSAVAFVLGVIPFLVSLIGWLADLG
;
A
#
# COMPACT_ATOMS: atom_id res chain seq x y z
N MET A 1 11.15 0.08 25.69
CA MET A 1 11.67 -0.82 24.63
C MET A 1 11.11 -0.38 23.28
N PRO A 2 11.95 -0.04 22.29
CA PRO A 2 11.48 0.44 21.00
C PRO A 2 10.71 -0.70 20.34
N THR A 3 9.43 -0.45 20.14
CA THR A 3 8.46 -1.48 19.80
C THR A 3 8.41 -1.57 18.28
N GLN A 4 9.23 -2.45 17.71
CA GLN A 4 9.49 -2.46 16.27
C GLN A 4 8.26 -2.84 15.46
N GLN A 5 7.80 -1.87 14.67
CA GLN A 5 6.98 -2.13 13.50
C GLN A 5 7.90 -2.67 12.42
N VAL A 6 7.37 -3.46 11.48
CA VAL A 6 8.21 -4.06 10.45
C VAL A 6 8.53 -2.98 9.42
N GLU A 7 9.80 -2.58 9.31
CA GLU A 7 10.18 -1.53 8.37
C GLU A 7 10.28 -2.05 6.95
N SER A 8 10.76 -3.29 6.81
CA SER A 8 10.93 -3.96 5.52
C SER A 8 10.70 -5.46 5.61
N ILE A 9 10.12 -6.04 4.55
CA ILE A 9 10.02 -7.48 4.31
C ILE A 9 10.52 -7.72 2.89
N ARG A 10 11.43 -8.67 2.69
CA ARG A 10 12.00 -8.96 1.37
C ARG A 10 12.05 -10.47 1.15
N GLY A 11 11.70 -10.90 -0.04
CA GLY A 11 11.87 -12.28 -0.46
C GLY A 11 11.06 -12.60 -1.70
N ARG A 12 10.93 -13.90 -2.00
CA ARG A 12 10.19 -14.37 -3.17
C ARG A 12 8.76 -14.69 -2.79
N PHE A 13 7.82 -14.16 -3.57
CA PHE A 13 6.40 -14.30 -3.32
C PHE A 13 5.67 -14.92 -4.49
N GLU A 14 4.83 -15.90 -4.22
CA GLU A 14 3.96 -16.53 -5.20
C GLU A 14 2.55 -15.99 -5.02
N ARG A 15 1.94 -15.54 -6.12
CA ARG A 15 0.58 -15.03 -6.11
C ARG A 15 -0.39 -16.21 -6.01
N LEU A 16 -1.18 -16.23 -4.94
CA LEU A 16 -2.32 -17.14 -4.87
C LEU A 16 -3.55 -16.53 -5.59
N PRO A 17 -4.35 -17.37 -6.28
CA PRO A 17 -5.59 -16.92 -6.91
C PRO A 17 -6.54 -16.26 -5.90
N THR A 18 -6.95 -15.03 -6.21
CA THR A 18 -7.79 -14.19 -5.35
C THR A 18 -9.15 -14.82 -5.00
N ARG A 19 -9.71 -15.69 -5.86
CA ARG A 19 -11.07 -16.25 -5.69
C ARG A 19 -11.23 -17.15 -4.46
N GLU A 20 -10.17 -17.87 -4.06
CA GLU A 20 -10.23 -18.77 -2.90
C GLU A 20 -9.93 -18.04 -1.58
N HIS A 21 -9.29 -16.87 -1.65
CA HIS A 21 -8.81 -16.09 -0.50
C HIS A 21 -9.44 -14.68 -0.47
N ALA A 22 -10.67 -14.56 -1.01
CA ALA A 22 -11.36 -13.31 -1.31
C ALA A 22 -11.56 -12.36 -0.11
N ALA A 23 -11.47 -12.87 1.12
CA ALA A 23 -11.54 -12.05 2.32
C ALA A 23 -10.33 -11.11 2.50
N GLY A 24 -9.19 -11.39 1.86
CA GLY A 24 -7.94 -10.63 2.04
C GLY A 24 -7.55 -9.68 0.90
N ALA A 25 -8.09 -9.86 -0.31
CA ALA A 25 -7.75 -9.08 -1.51
C ALA A 25 -8.91 -8.15 -1.92
N THR A 26 -9.10 -7.09 -1.12
CA THR A 26 -9.89 -5.93 -1.55
C THR A 26 -9.00 -4.99 -2.37
N ALA A 27 -9.62 -4.13 -3.19
CA ALA A 27 -8.86 -3.14 -3.94
C ALA A 27 -8.07 -2.24 -2.97
N GLY A 28 -6.74 -2.28 -3.03
CA GLY A 28 -5.89 -1.50 -2.13
C GLY A 28 -5.28 -2.28 -0.97
N SER A 29 -5.65 -3.55 -0.78
CA SER A 29 -5.03 -4.40 0.23
C SER A 29 -4.04 -5.40 -0.38
N ILE A 30 -3.15 -5.86 0.48
CA ILE A 30 -2.25 -6.97 0.21
C ILE A 30 -2.18 -7.84 1.47
N ALA A 31 -2.23 -9.16 1.31
CA ALA A 31 -2.16 -10.12 2.41
C ALA A 31 -0.99 -11.08 2.18
N ILE A 32 -0.13 -11.21 3.19
CA ILE A 32 1.00 -12.16 3.18
C ILE A 32 0.89 -13.09 4.36
N SER A 33 1.58 -14.23 4.29
CA SER A 33 1.63 -15.17 5.42
C SER A 33 2.11 -14.49 6.70
N HIS A 34 1.44 -14.76 7.82
CA HIS A 34 1.88 -14.30 9.14
C HIS A 34 3.31 -14.76 9.49
N ARG A 35 3.84 -15.78 8.82
CA ARG A 35 5.16 -16.36 9.08
C ARG A 35 6.32 -15.45 8.67
N TRP A 36 6.09 -14.47 7.79
CA TRP A 36 7.09 -13.43 7.44
C TRP A 36 7.54 -12.59 8.63
N VAL A 37 6.73 -12.54 9.68
CA VAL A 37 6.99 -11.74 10.87
C VAL A 37 6.65 -12.59 12.08
N ALA A 38 7.66 -13.18 12.73
CA ALA A 38 7.45 -14.09 13.86
C ALA A 38 6.71 -13.43 15.04
N GLU A 39 6.98 -12.14 15.31
CA GLU A 39 6.40 -11.43 16.45
C GLU A 39 4.94 -10.98 16.20
N LYS A 40 4.00 -11.48 17.03
CA LYS A 40 2.58 -11.11 16.97
C LYS A 40 2.33 -9.61 17.11
N LYS A 41 3.12 -8.93 17.95
CA LYS A 41 3.02 -7.48 18.18
C LYS A 41 3.46 -6.69 16.95
N GLY A 42 4.57 -7.10 16.32
CA GLY A 42 5.06 -6.55 15.05
C GLY A 42 4.02 -6.67 13.94
N ARG A 43 3.38 -7.84 13.82
CA ARG A 43 2.25 -8.06 12.87
C ARG A 43 1.11 -7.08 13.11
N ARG A 44 0.57 -7.04 14.34
CA ARG A 44 -0.58 -6.18 14.70
C ARG A 44 -0.33 -4.70 14.43
N ARG A 45 0.90 -4.21 14.64
CA ARG A 45 1.23 -2.80 14.39
C ARG A 45 1.44 -2.48 12.90
N SER A 46 1.78 -3.49 12.12
CA SER A 46 2.05 -3.39 10.68
C SER A 46 0.79 -3.59 9.85
N THR A 47 -0.17 -4.39 10.34
CA THR A 47 -1.50 -4.52 9.75
C THR A 47 -2.20 -3.17 9.61
N GLY A 48 -2.85 -2.92 8.47
CA GLY A 48 -3.59 -1.69 8.22
C GLY A 48 -2.69 -0.50 7.85
N ARG A 49 -1.38 -0.70 7.72
CA ARG A 49 -0.44 0.34 7.30
C ARG A 49 -0.12 0.21 5.83
N TRP A 50 0.17 1.36 5.21
CA TRP A 50 0.60 1.42 3.82
C TRP A 50 2.05 0.99 3.68
N TYR A 51 2.30 0.10 2.74
CA TYR A 51 3.63 -0.32 2.31
C TYR A 51 3.79 -0.04 0.83
N ARG A 52 4.98 0.41 0.47
CA ARG A 52 5.48 0.37 -0.90
C ARG A 52 5.93 -1.06 -1.18
N ILE A 53 5.37 -1.68 -2.21
CA ILE A 53 5.81 -2.98 -2.70
C ILE A 53 6.51 -2.74 -4.02
N SER A 54 7.75 -3.22 -4.14
CA SER A 54 8.56 -3.07 -5.34
C SER A 54 8.96 -4.45 -5.82
N ALA A 55 8.80 -4.68 -7.12
CA ALA A 55 9.31 -5.86 -7.81
C ALA A 55 10.76 -5.61 -8.22
N GLU A 56 11.65 -6.51 -7.83
CA GLU A 56 13.08 -6.38 -8.17
C GLU A 56 13.34 -6.69 -9.65
N GLU A 57 12.58 -7.63 -10.21
CA GLU A 57 12.79 -8.14 -11.57
C GLU A 57 12.24 -7.18 -12.63
N SER A 58 11.05 -6.63 -12.42
CA SER A 58 10.39 -5.70 -13.37
C SER A 58 10.62 -4.22 -13.06
N GLY A 59 11.07 -3.89 -11.84
CA GLY A 59 11.16 -2.51 -11.35
C GLY A 59 9.81 -1.84 -11.03
N GLY A 60 8.68 -2.55 -11.24
CA GLY A 60 7.34 -2.07 -10.92
C GLY A 60 7.19 -1.76 -9.42
N SER A 61 6.45 -0.70 -9.07
CA SER A 61 6.15 -0.42 -7.66
C SER A 61 4.74 0.11 -7.43
N ILE A 62 4.13 -0.39 -6.35
CA ILE A 62 2.77 -0.05 -5.94
C ILE A 62 2.73 0.31 -4.46
N PHE A 63 1.61 0.86 -4.02
CA PHE A 63 1.31 1.06 -2.61
C PHE A 63 0.05 0.30 -2.22
N ARG A 64 0.11 -0.52 -1.18
CA ARG A 64 -1.02 -1.28 -0.65
C ARG A 64 -1.00 -1.34 0.87
N VAL A 65 -2.17 -1.56 1.45
CA VAL A 65 -2.36 -1.78 2.88
C VAL A 65 -1.98 -3.21 3.21
N LEU A 66 -0.95 -3.38 4.04
CA LEU A 66 -0.46 -4.69 4.45
C LEU A 66 -1.38 -5.32 5.48
N THR A 67 -1.69 -6.60 5.28
CA THR A 67 -2.42 -7.47 6.19
C THR A 67 -1.67 -8.80 6.32
N PHE A 68 -1.81 -9.48 7.46
CA PHE A 68 -1.25 -10.81 7.66
C PHE A 68 -2.37 -11.82 7.75
N ASP A 69 -2.28 -12.88 6.97
CA ASP A 69 -3.27 -13.96 6.97
C ASP A 69 -2.64 -15.24 7.57
N PRO A 70 -3.29 -15.87 8.57
CA PRO A 70 -2.82 -17.12 9.13
C PRO A 70 -3.01 -18.34 8.21
N THR A 71 -3.93 -18.28 7.24
CA THR A 71 -4.30 -19.39 6.36
C THR A 71 -3.37 -19.54 5.16
N LEU A 72 -2.66 -18.47 4.77
CA LEU A 72 -1.63 -18.48 3.74
C LEU A 72 -0.45 -19.38 4.15
N SER A 73 -0.48 -20.61 3.63
CA SER A 73 0.51 -21.67 3.90
C SER A 73 0.63 -22.71 2.77
N TYR A 74 0.11 -22.38 1.58
CA TYR A 74 0.11 -23.19 0.37
C TYR A 74 1.51 -23.20 -0.27
N GLY A 75 2.41 -24.05 0.21
CA GLY A 75 3.72 -24.25 -0.43
C GLY A 75 4.91 -24.35 0.52
N GLY A 76 4.70 -24.32 1.84
CA GLY A 76 5.73 -24.60 2.85
C GLY A 76 6.79 -23.50 3.04
N ALA A 77 7.10 -22.70 2.02
CA ALA A 77 7.89 -21.48 2.13
C ALA A 77 7.00 -20.31 2.55
N GLN A 78 7.58 -19.29 3.19
CA GLN A 78 6.84 -18.10 3.63
C GLN A 78 6.18 -17.33 2.46
N GLY A 79 6.47 -17.68 1.20
CA GLY A 79 6.22 -16.94 -0.05
C GLY A 79 4.79 -16.63 -0.45
N ASP A 80 3.75 -17.09 0.24
CA ASP A 80 2.40 -16.86 -0.28
C ASP A 80 1.93 -15.41 -0.13
N LEU A 81 1.34 -14.91 -1.21
CA LEU A 81 0.84 -13.56 -1.35
C LEU A 81 -0.56 -13.56 -1.99
N VAL A 82 -1.47 -12.79 -1.40
CA VAL A 82 -2.75 -12.43 -2.00
C VAL A 82 -2.77 -10.92 -2.24
N ILE A 83 -2.99 -10.53 -3.49
CA ILE A 83 -2.94 -9.14 -3.97
C ILE A 83 -4.09 -8.87 -4.94
N ASP A 84 -4.56 -7.63 -4.99
CA ASP A 84 -5.49 -7.19 -6.03
C ASP A 84 -4.89 -7.34 -7.45
N TRP A 85 -5.76 -7.62 -8.42
CA TRP A 85 -5.36 -7.83 -9.81
C TRP A 85 -4.61 -6.63 -10.41
N ALA A 86 -5.08 -5.42 -10.14
CA ALA A 86 -4.44 -4.20 -10.65
C ALA A 86 -3.02 -4.01 -10.09
N GLY A 87 -2.80 -4.33 -8.81
CA GLY A 87 -1.47 -4.29 -8.19
C GLY A 87 -0.52 -5.32 -8.81
N TRP A 88 -1.01 -6.53 -9.07
CA TRP A 88 -0.22 -7.58 -9.70
C TRP A 88 0.26 -7.21 -11.11
N LEU A 89 -0.64 -6.72 -11.96
CA LEU A 89 -0.28 -6.29 -13.32
C LEU A 89 0.84 -5.25 -13.35
N VAL A 90 0.82 -4.30 -12.41
CA VAL A 90 1.88 -3.28 -12.32
C VAL A 90 3.20 -3.88 -11.81
N LEU A 91 3.14 -4.88 -10.91
CA LEU A 91 4.34 -5.55 -10.41
C LEU A 91 4.95 -6.52 -11.45
N THR A 92 4.15 -7.08 -12.35
CA THR A 92 4.65 -7.94 -13.43
C THR A 92 4.97 -7.19 -14.71
N ASP A 93 4.86 -5.84 -14.72
CA ASP A 93 4.96 -5.01 -15.93
C ASP A 93 4.07 -5.52 -17.08
N TYR A 94 2.87 -5.98 -16.74
CA TYR A 94 1.89 -6.56 -17.68
C TYR A 94 2.40 -7.77 -18.48
N ALA A 95 3.48 -8.42 -18.02
CA ALA A 95 3.95 -9.68 -18.59
C ALA A 95 2.95 -10.81 -18.38
N GLU A 96 3.04 -11.85 -19.21
CA GLU A 96 2.25 -13.08 -19.03
C GLU A 96 2.52 -13.72 -17.67
N ASP A 97 1.46 -14.21 -17.03
CA ASP A 97 1.56 -14.83 -15.72
C ASP A 97 2.19 -16.22 -15.85
N THR A 98 3.50 -16.31 -15.63
CA THR A 98 4.25 -17.55 -15.73
C THR A 98 4.13 -18.43 -14.49
N GLY A 99 3.35 -18.02 -13.47
CA GLY A 99 3.25 -18.72 -12.18
C GLY A 99 4.55 -18.75 -11.38
N ALA A 100 5.59 -18.07 -11.85
CA ALA A 100 6.86 -18.00 -11.15
C ALA A 100 6.77 -16.97 -10.02
N GLY A 101 7.27 -17.33 -8.82
CA GLY A 101 7.30 -16.40 -7.69
C GLY A 101 8.15 -15.17 -8.00
N LEU A 102 7.64 -13.98 -7.66
CA LEU A 102 8.27 -12.69 -7.90
C LEU A 102 9.14 -12.28 -6.71
N ALA A 103 10.34 -11.73 -6.97
CA ALA A 103 11.13 -11.12 -5.91
C ALA A 103 10.54 -9.75 -5.53
N LEU A 104 9.97 -9.65 -4.31
CA LEU A 104 9.33 -8.43 -3.82
C LEU A 104 10.02 -7.88 -2.57
N GLU A 105 10.08 -6.56 -2.53
CA GLU A 105 10.45 -5.78 -1.35
C GLU A 105 9.27 -4.93 -0.89
N PHE A 106 8.83 -5.17 0.35
CA PHE A 106 7.86 -4.37 1.07
C PHE A 106 8.63 -3.40 1.95
N ARG A 107 8.43 -2.10 1.74
CA ARG A 107 8.94 -1.05 2.64
C ARG A 107 7.81 -0.22 3.16
N ARG A 108 7.87 0.16 4.43
CA ARG A 108 6.85 1.03 5.02
C ARG A 108 6.74 2.35 4.24
N ALA A 109 5.52 2.73 3.90
CA ALA A 109 5.27 4.04 3.30
C ALA A 109 5.55 5.14 4.34
N ARG A 110 6.43 6.06 3.96
CA ARG A 110 6.70 7.28 4.74
C ARG A 110 5.64 8.33 4.45
N TRP A 111 5.49 9.33 5.32
CA TRP A 111 4.39 10.28 5.21
C TRP A 111 4.38 11.08 3.90
N TRP A 112 5.55 11.38 3.32
CA TRP A 112 5.67 12.01 2.01
C TRP A 112 5.18 11.15 0.83
N HIS A 113 4.90 9.86 1.03
CA HIS A 113 4.28 9.03 0.00
C HIS A 113 2.76 9.14 -0.02
N TYR A 114 2.11 9.68 1.01
CA TYR A 114 0.64 9.79 1.05
C TYR A 114 0.03 10.54 -0.14
N PRO A 115 0.60 11.65 -0.63
CA PRO A 115 0.12 12.29 -1.86
C PRO A 115 0.15 11.34 -3.06
N ARG A 116 1.23 10.56 -3.22
CA ARG A 116 1.35 9.59 -4.30
C ARG A 116 0.34 8.45 -4.15
N ILE A 117 0.16 7.93 -2.93
CA ILE A 117 -0.82 6.88 -2.60
C ILE A 117 -2.22 7.33 -3.02
N ALA A 118 -2.58 8.58 -2.72
CA ALA A 118 -3.88 9.14 -3.08
C ALA A 118 -4.12 9.15 -4.59
N VAL A 119 -3.11 9.57 -5.37
CA VAL A 119 -3.22 9.65 -6.83
C VAL A 119 -3.25 8.27 -7.49
N THR A 120 -2.47 7.32 -6.95
CA THR A 120 -2.36 5.94 -7.48
C THR A 120 -3.30 4.95 -6.81
N HIS A 121 -4.35 5.43 -6.13
CA HIS A 121 -5.27 4.55 -5.41
C HIS A 121 -5.93 3.56 -6.41
N PRO A 122 -6.03 2.27 -6.09
CA PRO A 122 -6.58 1.29 -7.04
C PRO A 122 -8.09 1.45 -7.26
N ASP A 123 -8.83 1.86 -6.24
CA ASP A 123 -10.26 2.14 -6.37
C ASP A 123 -10.52 3.46 -7.14
N PRO A 124 -11.24 3.42 -8.28
CA PRO A 124 -11.57 4.60 -9.07
C PRO A 124 -12.41 5.63 -8.30
N VAL A 125 -13.33 5.18 -7.43
CA VAL A 125 -14.20 6.10 -6.67
C VAL A 125 -13.34 6.90 -5.69
N SER A 126 -12.49 6.22 -4.94
CA SER A 126 -11.53 6.86 -4.04
C SER A 126 -10.60 7.84 -4.77
N ARG A 127 -10.10 7.50 -5.97
CA ARG A 127 -9.27 8.42 -6.77
C ARG A 127 -9.99 9.72 -7.11
N VAL A 128 -11.24 9.63 -7.57
CA VAL A 128 -12.04 10.80 -7.94
C VAL A 128 -12.36 11.63 -6.70
N ALA A 129 -12.80 11.00 -5.62
CA ALA A 129 -13.10 11.66 -4.36
C ALA A 129 -11.88 12.42 -3.81
N LEU A 130 -10.69 11.83 -3.87
CA LEU A 130 -9.45 12.47 -3.45
C LEU A 130 -9.06 13.65 -4.35
N ARG A 131 -9.21 13.52 -5.68
CA ARG A 131 -8.95 14.63 -6.61
C ARG A 131 -9.90 15.81 -6.35
N VAL A 132 -11.19 15.53 -6.19
CA VAL A 132 -12.20 16.54 -5.88
C VAL A 132 -11.90 17.21 -4.54
N SER A 133 -11.60 16.43 -3.50
CA SER A 133 -11.24 16.94 -2.17
C SER A 133 -9.99 17.82 -2.21
N ALA A 134 -8.98 17.44 -3.00
CA ALA A 134 -7.75 18.22 -3.15
C ALA A 134 -8.02 19.57 -3.84
N VAL A 135 -8.82 19.58 -4.91
CA VAL A 135 -9.21 20.82 -5.58
C VAL A 135 -10.02 21.71 -4.63
N ALA A 136 -10.99 21.14 -3.92
CA ALA A 136 -11.80 21.88 -2.94
C ALA A 136 -10.93 22.47 -1.81
N PHE A 137 -9.94 21.71 -1.31
CA PHE A 137 -9.01 22.20 -0.30
C PHE A 137 -8.19 23.40 -0.79
N VAL A 138 -7.64 23.34 -2.01
CA VAL A 138 -6.89 24.46 -2.59
C VAL A 138 -7.78 25.69 -2.76
N LEU A 139 -9.01 25.50 -3.26
CA LEU A 139 -9.97 26.58 -3.42
C LEU A 139 -10.43 27.19 -2.10
N GLY A 140 -10.41 26.45 -0.98
CA GLY A 140 -10.72 26.97 0.35
C GLY A 140 -9.53 27.63 1.06
N VAL A 141 -8.34 27.05 0.93
CA VAL A 141 -7.12 27.53 1.59
C VAL A 141 -6.64 28.86 1.00
N ILE A 142 -6.69 29.03 -0.32
CA ILE A 142 -6.20 30.26 -0.95
C ILE A 142 -6.98 31.50 -0.44
N PRO A 143 -8.32 31.54 -0.48
CA PRO A 143 -9.08 32.67 0.07
C PRO A 143 -8.84 32.87 1.57
N PHE A 144 -8.73 31.78 2.34
CA PHE A 144 -8.44 31.87 3.78
C PHE A 144 -7.09 32.54 4.03
N LEU A 145 -6.04 32.16 3.31
CA LEU A 145 -4.71 32.75 3.44
C LEU A 145 -4.70 34.22 3.01
N VAL A 146 -5.39 34.56 1.92
CA VAL A 146 -5.52 35.97 1.48
C VAL A 146 -6.20 36.80 2.56
N SER A 147 -7.30 36.30 3.13
CA SER A 147 -8.01 36.97 4.22
C SER A 147 -7.14 37.12 5.47
N LEU A 148 -6.37 36.09 5.82
CA LEU A 148 -5.48 36.09 6.98
C LEU A 148 -4.33 37.11 6.82
N ILE A 149 -3.74 37.20 5.63
CA ILE A 149 -2.68 38.17 5.33
C ILE A 149 -3.23 39.60 5.39
N GLY A 150 -4.42 39.85 4.84
CA GLY A 150 -5.08 41.15 4.94
C GLY A 150 -5.31 41.56 6.40
N TRP A 151 -5.86 40.66 7.20
CA TRP A 151 -6.07 40.91 8.64
C TRP A 151 -4.77 41.18 9.41
N LEU A 152 -3.70 40.45 9.11
CA LEU A 152 -2.38 40.71 9.72
C LEU A 152 -1.78 42.04 9.30
N ALA A 153 -2.01 42.47 8.05
CA ALA A 153 -1.56 43.76 7.55
C ALA A 153 -2.30 44.94 8.20
N ASP A 154 -3.57 44.77 8.54
CA ASP A 154 -4.36 45.79 9.25
C ASP A 154 -4.01 45.92 10.74
N LEU A 155 -3.31 44.94 11.33
CA LEU A 155 -2.87 44.93 12.72
C LEU A 155 -1.47 45.52 12.94
N GLY A 156 -0.67 45.66 11.88
CA GLY A 156 0.70 46.21 11.92
C GLY A 156 0.73 47.69 11.57
#